data_AF-A0A926S402-F1
#
_entry.id   AF-A0A926S402-F1
#
_cell.length_a   1.000
_cell.length_b   1.000
_cell.length_c   1.000
_cell.angle_alpha   90.00
_cell.angle_beta   90.00
_cell.angle_gamma   90.00
#
_symmetry.space_group_name_H-M   'P 1'
#
loop_
_entity.id
_entity.type
_entity.pdbx_description
1 polymer ?
#
loop_
_entity_poly.entity_id
_entity_poly.type
_entity_poly.pdbx_seq_one_letter_code
_entity_poly.pdbx_strand_id
1 'polypeptide(L)' 'MLEFLDKIPLTGLLLFAIVLGLAPFLPEPHLVEKLRMLAQGQLKKPIDIFDLFWHTWPIVLVILKLIRMRQTGAF' A
#
# COMPACT_ATOMS: atom_id res chain seq x y z
N MET A 1 10.06 -17.17 8.63
CA MET A 1 8.83 -16.46 9.09
C MET A 1 8.19 -15.55 8.02
N LEU A 2 8.91 -15.03 7.02
CA LEU A 2 8.32 -14.25 5.89
C LEU A 2 8.40 -14.97 4.52
N GLU A 3 8.52 -16.29 4.50
CA GLU A 3 8.72 -17.10 3.27
C GLU A 3 7.59 -16.95 2.25
N PHE A 4 6.39 -16.56 2.70
CA PHE A 4 5.28 -16.29 1.79
C PHE A 4 5.57 -15.10 0.85
N LEU A 5 6.36 -14.11 1.29
CA LEU A 5 6.75 -12.96 0.46
C LEU A 5 7.64 -13.36 -0.72
N ASP A 6 8.37 -14.48 -0.61
CA ASP A 6 9.20 -14.98 -1.71
C ASP A 6 8.36 -15.54 -2.85
N LYS A 7 7.18 -16.09 -2.53
CA LYS A 7 6.26 -16.69 -3.50
C LYS A 7 5.45 -15.66 -4.28
N ILE A 8 5.37 -14.43 -3.81
CA ILE A 8 4.62 -13.34 -4.47
C ILE A 8 5.50 -12.72 -5.56
N PRO A 9 5.13 -12.72 -6.84
CA PRO A 9 5.92 -12.04 -7.87
C PRO A 9 6.02 -10.54 -7.61
N LEU A 10 7.24 -9.96 -7.63
CA LEU A 10 7.44 -8.53 -7.36
C LEU A 10 6.67 -7.65 -8.34
N THR A 11 6.73 -7.98 -9.63
CA THR A 11 6.04 -7.23 -10.70
C THR A 11 4.53 -7.19 -10.47
N GLY A 12 3.91 -8.33 -10.15
CA GLY A 12 2.47 -8.39 -9.89
C GLY A 12 2.07 -7.58 -8.65
N LEU A 13 2.88 -7.66 -7.59
CA LEU A 13 2.66 -6.89 -6.37
C LEU A 13 2.81 -5.38 -6.60
N LEU A 14 3.81 -4.96 -7.40
CA LEU A 14 4.00 -3.56 -7.78
C LEU A 14 2.83 -3.03 -8.60
N LEU A 15 2.38 -3.77 -9.62
CA LEU A 15 1.23 -3.39 -10.43
C LEU A 15 -0.02 -3.24 -9.56
N PHE A 16 -0.27 -4.21 -8.67
CA PHE A 16 -1.42 -4.16 -7.76
C PHE A 16 -1.32 -2.97 -6.79
N ALA A 17 -0.15 -2.69 -6.23
CA ALA A 17 0.05 -1.56 -5.33
C ALA A 17 -0.12 -0.20 -6.02
N ILE A 18 0.34 -0.07 -7.26
CA ILE A 18 0.15 1.16 -8.06
C ILE A 18 -1.32 1.34 -8.38
N VAL A 19 -1.99 0.30 -8.89
CA VAL A 19 -3.40 0.39 -9.29
C VAL A 19 -4.29 0.66 -8.08
N LEU A 20 -4.12 -0.07 -6.97
CA LEU A 20 -4.95 0.11 -5.79
C LEU A 20 -4.60 1.42 -5.07
N GLY A 21 -3.33 1.76 -4.90
CA GLY A 21 -2.93 2.98 -4.19
C GLY A 21 -3.33 4.27 -4.92
N LEU A 22 -3.45 4.23 -6.25
CA LEU A 22 -3.89 5.36 -7.06
C LEU A 22 -5.39 5.35 -7.36
N ALA A 23 -6.13 4.31 -6.96
CA ALA A 23 -7.56 4.27 -7.16
C ALA A 23 -8.31 5.22 -6.20
N PRO A 24 -9.42 5.82 -6.65
CA PRO A 24 -9.77 6.09 -8.04
C PRO A 24 -8.78 7.11 -8.65
N PHE A 25 -8.41 6.93 -9.92
CA PHE A 25 -7.41 7.81 -10.56
C PHE A 25 -7.86 9.26 -10.72
N LEU A 26 -9.17 9.50 -10.73
CA LEU A 26 -9.81 10.81 -10.85
C LEU A 26 -11.05 10.87 -9.94
N PRO A 27 -11.42 12.06 -9.41
CA PRO A 27 -10.72 13.34 -9.53
C PRO A 27 -9.46 13.44 -8.65
N GLU A 28 -9.40 12.70 -7.54
CA GLU A 28 -8.23 12.58 -6.66
C GLU A 28 -8.17 11.16 -6.08
N PRO A 29 -6.98 10.52 -6.00
CA PRO A 29 -6.84 9.23 -5.35
C PRO A 29 -7.26 9.27 -3.89
N HIS A 30 -8.03 8.25 -3.47
CA HIS A 30 -8.50 8.11 -2.09
C HIS A 30 -7.34 8.19 -1.09
N LEU A 31 -6.21 7.57 -1.40
CA LEU A 31 -5.03 7.61 -0.56
C LEU A 31 -4.59 9.05 -0.23
N VAL A 32 -4.58 9.95 -1.22
CA VAL A 32 -4.17 11.34 -1.03
C VAL A 32 -5.19 12.10 -0.19
N GLU A 33 -6.48 11.92 -0.49
CA GLU A 33 -7.58 12.50 0.29
C GLU A 33 -7.49 12.08 1.76
N LYS A 34 -7.36 10.78 2.04
CA LYS A 34 -7.32 10.26 3.41
C LYS A 34 -6.05 10.66 4.16
N LEU A 35 -4.90 10.72 3.49
CA LEU A 35 -3.67 11.25 4.10
C LEU A 35 -3.82 12.73 4.48
N ARG A 36 -4.49 13.53 3.66
CA ARG A 36 -4.81 14.93 3.99
C ARG A 36 -5.75 15.03 5.19
N MET A 37 -6.82 14.23 5.20
CA MET A 37 -7.75 14.17 6.35
C MET A 37 -7.02 13.76 7.63
N LEU A 38 -6.09 12.80 7.55
CA LEU A 38 -5.28 12.38 8.68
C LEU A 38 -4.40 13.52 9.20
N ALA A 39 -3.70 14.22 8.31
CA ALA A 39 -2.85 15.37 8.66
C ALA A 39 -3.66 16.53 9.30
N GLN A 40 -4.93 16.68 8.93
CA GLN A 40 -5.84 17.70 9.45
C GLN A 40 -6.61 17.24 10.71
N GLY A 41 -6.42 16.01 11.18
CA GLY A 41 -7.15 15.44 12.33
C GLY A 41 -8.64 15.18 12.06
N GLN A 42 -9.02 15.05 10.80
CA GLN A 42 -10.40 14.87 10.33
C GLN A 42 -10.74 13.39 9.99
N LEU A 43 -9.74 12.50 9.98
CA LEU A 43 -9.92 11.07 9.72
C LEU A 43 -10.58 10.34 10.92
N LYS A 44 -11.87 10.55 11.12
CA LYS A 44 -12.61 10.05 12.31
C LYS A 44 -13.63 8.95 11.98
N LYS A 45 -14.12 8.89 10.74
CA LYS A 45 -15.11 7.88 10.38
C LYS A 45 -14.41 6.53 10.16
N PRO A 46 -14.95 5.42 10.68
CA PRO A 46 -14.37 4.09 10.47
C PRO A 46 -14.15 3.75 9.00
N ILE A 47 -15.06 4.18 8.11
CA ILE A 47 -14.93 3.95 6.68
C ILE A 47 -13.72 4.65 6.07
N ASP A 48 -13.39 5.87 6.51
CA ASP A 48 -12.23 6.61 6.00
C ASP A 48 -10.92 5.99 6.48
N ILE A 49 -10.91 5.46 7.72
CA ILE A 49 -9.77 4.73 8.28
C ILE A 49 -9.55 3.41 7.53
N PHE A 50 -10.63 2.67 7.28
CA PHE A 50 -10.58 1.45 6.49
C PHE A 50 -10.11 1.74 5.07
N ASP A 51 -10.61 2.80 4.44
CA ASP A 51 -10.23 3.20 3.09
C ASP A 51 -8.73 3.55 3.02
N LEU A 52 -8.20 4.30 3.98
CA LEU A 52 -6.75 4.54 4.09
C LEU A 52 -5.96 3.24 4.22
N PHE A 53 -6.37 2.32 5.09
CA PHE A 53 -5.75 1.01 5.23
C PHE A 53 -5.79 0.21 3.92
N TRP A 54 -6.95 0.19 3.26
CA TRP A 54 -7.20 -0.55 2.03
C TRP A 54 -6.32 -0.09 0.87
N HIS A 55 -6.00 1.20 0.79
CA HIS A 55 -5.13 1.74 -0.26
C HIS A 55 -3.64 1.64 0.11
N THR A 56 -3.29 1.47 1.39
CA THR A 56 -1.89 1.43 1.86
C THR A 56 -1.31 0.04 2.05
N TRP A 57 -2.11 -0.98 2.41
CA TRP A 57 -1.58 -2.31 2.70
C TRP A 57 -0.74 -2.95 1.58
N PRO A 58 -1.03 -2.77 0.26
CA PRO A 58 -0.18 -3.36 -0.77
C PRO A 58 1.17 -2.65 -0.87
N ILE A 59 1.21 -1.33 -0.61
CA ILE A 59 2.44 -0.54 -0.59
C ILE A 59 3.35 -1.03 0.55
N VAL A 60 2.76 -1.30 1.72
CA VAL A 60 3.49 -1.90 2.85
C VAL A 60 4.05 -3.28 2.47
N LEU A 61 3.28 -4.12 1.78
CA LEU A 61 3.76 -5.41 1.29
C LEU A 61 4.92 -5.29 0.30
N VAL A 62 4.88 -4.30 -0.61
CA VAL A 62 6.02 -4.01 -1.52
C VAL A 62 7.27 -3.68 -0.71
N ILE A 63 7.18 -2.77 0.27
CA ILE A 63 8.31 -2.38 1.11
C ILE A 63 8.87 -3.59 1.86
N LEU A 64 8.01 -4.41 2.48
CA LEU A 64 8.42 -5.61 3.19
C LEU A 64 9.12 -6.61 2.26
N LYS A 65 8.61 -6.80 1.03
CA LYS A 65 9.23 -7.66 0.03
C LYS A 65 10.61 -7.16 -0.40
N LEU A 66 10.76 -5.86 -0.65
CA LEU A 66 12.05 -5.25 -1.01
C LEU A 66 13.08 -5.38 0.12
N ILE A 67 12.68 -5.14 1.37
CA ILE A 67 13.52 -5.36 2.54
C ILE A 67 13.97 -6.83 2.61
N ARG A 68 13.04 -7.77 2.39
CA ARG A 68 13.35 -9.20 2.39
C ARG A 68 14.33 -9.58 1.28
N MET A 69 14.12 -9.11 0.06
CA MET A 69 15.04 -9.35 -1.05
C MET A 69 16.45 -8.85 -0.73
N ARG A 70 16.56 -7.76 0.05
CA ARG A 70 17.86 -7.21 0.50
C ARG A 70 18.53 -8.14 1.50
N GLN A 71 17.75 -8.68 2.43
CA GLN A 71 18.23 -9.59 3.47
C GLN A 71 18.65 -10.95 2.89
N THR A 72 17.98 -11.42 1.84
CA THR A 72 18.26 -12.72 1.21
C THR A 72 19.25 -12.66 0.05
N GLY A 73 19.72 -11.45 -0.32
CA GLY A 73 20.62 -11.28 -1.46
C GLY A 73 19.96 -11.59 -2.81
N ALA A 74 18.63 -11.49 -2.89
CA ALA A 74 17.86 -11.76 -4.12
C ALA A 74 17.83 -10.53 -5.06
N PHE A 75 18.88 -9.70 -5.02
CA PHE A 75 19.10 -8.53 -5.86
C PHE A 75 20.27 -8.76 -6.81
#